data_AF-A0A976E9L8-F1
#
_entry.id   AF-A0A976E9L8-F1
#
_cell.length_a   1.000
_cell.length_b   1.000
_cell.length_c   1.000
_cell.angle_alpha   90.00
_cell.angle_beta   90.00
_cell.angle_gamma   90.00
#
_symmetry.space_group_name_H-M   'P 1'
#
loop_
_entity.id
_entity.type
_entity.pdbx_description
1 polymer ?
#
loop_
_entity_poly.entity_id
_entity_poly.type
_entity_poly.pdbx_seq_one_letter_code
_entity_poly.pdbx_strand_id
1 'polypeptide(L)'
;MNRDDVTTIKNHFKELQNRSRKNEGDVRIGDLVFCLIYGETSEINTFVKELSNDFNVYVGKEFWQRFTGDVHFYRDLIVSAGQVAKDVDMKEVVGDVIKDLSVKIDDRFKNILS
;
A
#
# COMPACT_ATOMS: atom_id res chain seq x y z
N MET A 1 -4.02 -3.44 -5.83
CA MET A 1 -4.06 -4.65 -4.99
C MET A 1 -4.72 -5.78 -5.75
N ASN A 2 -4.24 -7.01 -5.59
CA ASN A 2 -4.85 -8.20 -6.16
C ASN A 2 -6.06 -8.64 -5.31
N ARG A 3 -7.00 -9.40 -5.88
CA ARG A 3 -8.21 -9.92 -5.23
C ARG A 3 -7.91 -10.83 -4.02
N ASP A 4 -6.78 -11.54 -4.05
CA ASP A 4 -6.42 -12.53 -3.02
C ASP A 4 -5.89 -11.88 -1.72
N ASP A 5 -4.96 -10.93 -1.83
CA ASP A 5 -4.45 -10.13 -0.69
C ASP A 5 -5.59 -9.50 0.13
N VAL A 6 -6.58 -9.10 -0.65
CA VAL A 6 -7.74 -8.36 -0.28
C VAL A 6 -8.80 -9.23 0.42
N THR A 7 -8.97 -10.47 -0.02
CA THR A 7 -9.87 -11.45 0.61
C THR A 7 -9.33 -11.85 1.99
N THR A 8 -8.01 -11.97 2.11
CA THR A 8 -7.32 -12.22 3.38
C THR A 8 -7.57 -11.10 4.40
N ILE A 9 -7.56 -9.84 3.96
CA ILE A 9 -7.85 -8.68 4.81
C ILE A 9 -9.31 -8.72 5.29
N LYS A 10 -10.29 -8.94 4.39
CA LYS A 10 -11.70 -9.08 4.79
C LYS A 10 -11.89 -10.18 5.84
N ASN A 11 -11.19 -11.31 5.70
CA ASN A 11 -11.27 -12.40 6.65
C ASN A 11 -10.65 -12.04 8.00
N HIS A 12 -9.50 -11.36 8.02
CA HIS A 12 -8.90 -10.87 9.27
C HIS A 12 -9.81 -9.89 10.02
N PHE A 13 -10.44 -8.95 9.30
CA PHE A 13 -11.37 -7.99 9.90
C PHE A 13 -12.60 -8.70 10.50
N LYS A 14 -13.17 -9.66 9.77
CA LYS A 14 -14.29 -10.48 10.27
C LYS A 14 -13.88 -11.34 11.48
N GLU A 15 -12.69 -11.92 11.47
CA GLU A 15 -12.17 -12.69 12.60
C GLU A 15 -11.98 -11.83 13.85
N LEU A 16 -11.39 -10.63 13.70
CA LEU A 16 -11.22 -9.69 14.81
C LEU A 16 -12.57 -9.25 15.40
N GLN A 17 -13.54 -8.93 14.53
CA GLN A 17 -14.91 -8.60 14.95
C GLN A 17 -15.57 -9.78 15.69
N ASN A 18 -15.43 -11.00 15.18
CA ASN A 18 -16.00 -12.20 15.81
C ASN A 18 -15.31 -12.55 17.13
N ARG A 19 -14.01 -12.26 17.28
CA ARG A 19 -13.27 -12.44 18.54
C ARG A 19 -13.66 -11.39 19.57
N SER A 20 -13.82 -10.12 19.17
CA SER A 20 -14.34 -9.08 20.06
C SER A 20 -15.80 -9.31 20.48
N ARG A 21 -16.64 -9.95 19.67
CA ARG A 21 -18.00 -10.32 20.12
C ARG A 21 -18.02 -11.41 21.19
N LYS A 22 -16.96 -12.23 21.30
CA LYS A 22 -16.86 -13.36 22.24
C LYS A 22 -16.21 -12.98 23.58
N ASN A 23 -15.38 -11.95 23.58
CA ASN A 23 -14.78 -11.38 24.79
C ASN A 23 -15.53 -10.09 25.10
N GLU A 24 -15.98 -9.84 26.32
CA GLU A 24 -16.84 -8.71 26.73
C GLU A 24 -16.23 -7.28 26.55
N GLY A 25 -15.33 -7.07 25.59
CA GLY A 25 -14.93 -5.76 25.08
C GLY A 25 -15.74 -5.43 23.83
N ASP A 26 -16.73 -4.55 23.98
CA ASP A 26 -17.56 -3.96 22.91
C ASP A 26 -16.67 -3.15 21.94
N VAL A 27 -15.96 -3.82 21.01
CA VAL A 27 -15.34 -3.14 19.86
C VAL A 27 -16.50 -2.81 18.93
N ARG A 28 -16.97 -1.58 19.03
CA ARG A 28 -18.03 -1.08 18.18
C ARG A 28 -17.49 -1.04 16.76
N ILE A 29 -18.35 -1.29 15.79
CA ILE A 29 -18.02 -1.26 14.34
C ILE A 29 -17.34 0.06 13.92
N GLY A 30 -17.42 1.12 14.72
CA GLY A 30 -16.67 2.36 14.55
C GLY A 30 -15.16 2.29 14.78
N ASP A 31 -14.62 1.23 15.41
CA ASP A 31 -13.20 1.14 15.79
C ASP A 31 -12.32 0.54 14.68
N LEU A 32 -12.92 -0.04 13.64
CA LEU A 32 -12.19 -0.66 12.53
C LEU A 32 -12.26 0.24 11.29
N VAL A 33 -11.15 0.91 11.03
CA VAL A 33 -10.95 1.76 9.86
C VAL A 33 -9.99 1.05 8.91
N PHE A 34 -10.36 0.98 7.63
CA PHE A 34 -9.46 0.58 6.57
C PHE A 34 -8.93 1.83 5.87
N CYS A 35 -7.62 1.97 5.76
CA CYS A 35 -7.02 3.16 5.16
C CYS A 35 -6.04 2.81 4.05
N LEU A 36 -6.18 3.53 2.93
CA LEU A 36 -5.16 3.59 1.88
C LEU A 36 -4.31 4.83 2.13
N ILE A 37 -3.01 4.65 2.36
CA ILE A 37 -2.10 5.74 2.75
C ILE A 37 -1.73 6.67 1.58
N TYR A 38 -2.09 6.32 0.34
CA TYR A 38 -1.83 7.08 -0.88
C TYR A 38 -2.98 6.94 -1.89
N GLY A 39 -2.96 7.79 -2.92
CA GLY A 39 -3.94 7.83 -4.02
C GLY A 39 -5.17 8.69 -3.72
N GLU A 40 -6.15 8.62 -4.62
CA GLU A 40 -7.44 9.30 -4.51
C GLU A 40 -8.62 8.31 -4.43
N THR A 41 -9.71 8.74 -3.81
CA THR A 41 -10.96 7.96 -3.72
C THR A 41 -11.53 7.62 -5.11
N SER A 42 -11.24 8.41 -6.14
CA SER A 42 -11.63 8.15 -7.54
C SER A 42 -10.90 6.95 -8.16
N GLU A 43 -9.70 6.64 -7.67
CA GLU A 43 -8.79 5.61 -8.21
C GLU A 43 -8.99 4.24 -7.57
N ILE A 44 -9.87 4.14 -6.57
CA ILE A 44 -10.10 2.89 -5.87
C ILE A 44 -10.84 1.87 -6.75
N ASN A 45 -10.36 0.63 -6.73
CA ASN A 45 -10.98 -0.46 -7.48
C ASN A 45 -12.35 -0.84 -6.88
N THR A 46 -13.15 -1.58 -7.66
CA THR A 46 -14.50 -2.03 -7.25
C THR A 46 -14.52 -2.73 -5.90
N PHE A 47 -13.43 -3.41 -5.54
CA PHE A 47 -13.37 -4.11 -4.26
C PHE A 47 -13.28 -3.16 -3.06
N VAL A 48 -12.43 -2.14 -3.10
CA VAL A 48 -12.32 -1.17 -2.00
C VAL A 48 -13.66 -0.43 -1.82
N LYS A 49 -14.41 -0.25 -2.91
CA LYS A 49 -15.80 0.24 -2.86
C LYS A 49 -16.74 -0.75 -2.15
N GLU A 50 -16.56 -2.06 -2.33
CA GLU A 50 -17.34 -3.04 -1.56
C GLU A 50 -16.98 -3.02 -0.07
N LEU A 51 -15.71 -2.81 0.30
CA LEU A 51 -15.30 -2.65 1.70
C LEU A 51 -15.95 -1.43 2.36
N SER A 52 -16.11 -0.32 1.63
CA SER A 52 -16.74 0.88 2.18
C SER A 52 -18.21 0.71 2.56
N ASN A 53 -18.85 -0.39 2.16
CA ASN A 53 -20.21 -0.72 2.60
C ASN A 53 -20.23 -1.27 4.04
N ASP A 54 -19.16 -1.96 4.44
CA ASP A 54 -19.08 -2.69 5.71
C ASP A 54 -18.17 -1.99 6.74
N PHE A 55 -17.22 -1.16 6.29
CA PHE A 55 -16.20 -0.51 7.11
C PHE A 55 -15.95 0.93 6.69
N ASN A 56 -15.44 1.75 7.62
CA ASN A 56 -14.97 3.09 7.30
C ASN A 56 -13.70 3.00 6.45
N VAL A 57 -13.74 3.53 5.22
CA VAL A 57 -12.60 3.55 4.30
C VAL A 57 -12.14 4.98 4.08
N TYR A 58 -10.86 5.26 4.35
CA TYR A 58 -10.25 6.57 4.07
C TYR A 58 -9.04 6.43 3.14
N VAL A 59 -8.85 7.39 2.24
CA VAL A 59 -7.84 7.31 1.18
C VAL A 59 -6.99 8.57 1.16
N GLY A 60 -5.67 8.39 1.08
CA GLY A 60 -4.68 9.45 0.90
C GLY A 60 -4.93 10.63 1.83
N LYS A 61 -5.24 11.78 1.24
CA LYS A 61 -5.49 13.04 1.96
C LYS A 61 -6.51 12.91 3.10
N GLU A 62 -7.62 12.21 2.86
CA GLU A 62 -8.69 12.12 3.86
C GLU A 62 -8.23 11.33 5.10
N PHE A 63 -7.50 10.24 4.89
CA PHE A 63 -6.93 9.47 5.98
C PHE A 63 -5.99 10.33 6.82
N TRP A 64 -5.02 10.98 6.16
CA TRP A 64 -4.02 11.78 6.86
C TRP A 64 -4.63 12.97 7.58
N GLN A 65 -5.60 13.67 7.00
CA GLN A 65 -6.29 14.78 7.67
C GLN A 65 -7.03 14.30 8.93
N ARG A 66 -7.65 13.12 8.92
CA ARG A 66 -8.31 12.55 10.10
C ARG A 66 -7.31 12.07 11.15
N PHE A 67 -6.16 11.56 10.71
CA PHE A 67 -5.12 11.03 11.59
C PHE A 67 -4.29 12.12 12.26
N THR A 68 -3.95 13.20 11.53
CA THR A 68 -3.06 14.26 12.01
C THR A 68 -3.79 15.55 12.37
N GLY A 69 -5.02 15.74 11.89
CA GLY A 69 -5.76 17.00 11.99
C GLY A 69 -5.31 18.07 10.98
N ASP A 70 -4.31 17.78 10.14
CA ASP A 70 -3.73 18.73 9.21
C ASP A 70 -4.07 18.40 7.75
N VAL A 71 -4.75 19.34 7.08
CA VAL A 71 -5.18 19.23 5.69
C VAL A 71 -4.01 19.30 4.69
N HIS A 72 -2.85 19.83 5.09
CA HIS A 72 -1.66 19.97 4.25
C HIS A 72 -0.67 18.81 4.42
N PHE A 73 -0.76 18.05 5.51
CA PHE A 73 0.18 16.96 5.84
C PHE A 73 0.46 16.01 4.67
N TYR A 74 -0.59 15.52 4.00
CA TYR A 74 -0.42 14.58 2.89
C TYR A 74 0.37 15.19 1.72
N ARG A 75 0.14 16.47 1.41
CA ARG A 75 0.89 17.18 0.37
C ARG A 75 2.33 17.38 0.81
N ASP A 76 2.55 17.79 2.05
CA ASP A 76 3.88 18.09 2.58
C ASP A 76 4.72 16.80 2.68
N LEU A 77 4.10 15.66 2.96
CA LEU A 77 4.70 14.34 2.88
C LEU A 77 5.16 14.01 1.45
N ILE A 78 4.31 14.23 0.44
CA ILE A 78 4.66 14.01 -0.98
C ILE A 78 5.83 14.90 -1.39
N VAL A 79 5.80 16.18 -1.01
CA VAL A 79 6.87 17.14 -1.34
C VAL A 79 8.18 16.73 -0.68
N SER A 80 8.14 16.38 0.61
CA SER A 80 9.33 15.97 1.36
C SER A 80 9.95 14.69 0.77
N ALA A 81 9.12 13.69 0.48
CA ALA A 81 9.57 12.45 -0.17
C ALA A 81 10.16 12.73 -1.56
N GLY A 82 9.51 13.61 -2.35
CA GLY A 82 9.99 14.01 -3.67
C GLY A 82 11.31 14.79 -3.62
N GLN A 83 11.55 15.57 -2.57
CA GLN A 83 12.81 16.27 -2.37
C GLN A 83 13.95 15.30 -2.05
N VAL A 84 13.73 14.36 -1.12
CA VAL A 84 14.71 13.31 -0.81
C VAL A 84 15.01 12.45 -2.03
N ALA A 85 14.00 12.12 -2.85
CA ALA A 85 14.18 11.31 -4.05
C ALA A 85 15.06 12.00 -5.11
N LYS A 86 15.08 13.34 -5.18
CA LYS A 86 15.98 14.07 -6.09
C LYS A 86 17.45 13.97 -5.67
N ASP A 87 17.70 13.83 -4.37
CA ASP A 87 19.04 13.73 -3.81
C ASP A 87 19.61 12.31 -3.94
N VAL A 88 18.79 11.32 -4.33
CA VAL A 88 19.21 9.95 -4.62
C VAL A 88 19.45 9.80 -6.13
N ASP A 89 20.72 9.83 -6.56
CA ASP A 89 21.06 9.47 -7.94
C ASP A 89 20.98 7.95 -8.14
N MET A 90 19.82 7.49 -8.59
CA MET A 90 19.54 6.08 -8.81
C MET A 90 20.04 5.57 -10.16
N LYS A 91 20.58 6.44 -11.04
CA LYS A 91 20.98 6.05 -12.40
C LYS A 91 22.13 5.07 -12.41
N GLU A 92 23.11 5.27 -11.54
CA GLU A 92 24.27 4.40 -11.42
C GLU A 92 23.86 2.98 -11.00
N VAL A 93 22.99 2.88 -9.98
CA VAL A 93 22.44 1.61 -9.50
C VAL A 93 21.64 0.89 -10.58
N VAL A 94 20.81 1.60 -11.35
CA VAL A 94 20.06 1.00 -12.45
C VAL A 94 21.01 0.52 -13.57
N GLY A 95 22.04 1.30 -13.88
CA GLY A 95 23.06 0.92 -14.85
C GLY A 95 23.81 -0.36 -14.44
N ASP A 96 24.16 -0.48 -13.16
CA ASP A 96 24.82 -1.66 -12.61
C ASP A 96 23.92 -2.89 -12.66
N VAL A 97 22.63 -2.75 -12.33
CA VAL A 97 21.67 -3.86 -12.44
C VAL A 97 21.49 -4.31 -13.89
N ILE A 98 21.40 -3.37 -14.84
CA ILE A 98 21.31 -3.70 -16.27
C ILE A 98 22.56 -4.46 -16.71
N LYS A 99 23.74 -3.97 -16.34
CA LYS A 99 25.01 -4.59 -16.68
C LYS A 99 25.13 -6.00 -16.09
N ASP A 100 24.79 -6.17 -14.81
CA ASP A 100 24.84 -7.46 -14.13
C ASP A 100 23.85 -8.47 -14.76
N LEU A 101 22.65 -8.02 -15.13
CA LEU A 101 21.68 -8.84 -15.86
C LEU A 101 22.19 -9.23 -17.26
N SER A 102 22.78 -8.29 -18.01
CA SER A 102 23.35 -8.57 -19.34
C SER A 102 24.48 -9.59 -19.27
N VAL A 103 25.39 -9.46 -18.31
CA VAL A 103 26.49 -10.44 -18.09
C VAL A 103 25.94 -11.82 -17.78
N LYS A 104 24.95 -11.91 -16.87
CA LYS A 104 24.30 -13.19 -16.52
C LYS A 104 23.60 -13.86 -17.70
N ILE A 105 23.00 -13.07 -18.59
CA ILE A 105 22.35 -13.57 -19.80
C ILE A 105 23.41 -14.12 -20.78
N ASP A 106 24.48 -13.37 -21.04
CA ASP A 106 25.55 -13.79 -21.95
C ASP A 106 26.27 -15.06 -21.48
N ASP A 107 26.55 -15.18 -20.17
CA ASP A 107 27.15 -16.38 -19.59
C ASP A 107 26.22 -17.59 -19.69
N ARG A 108 24.89 -17.39 -19.54
CA ARG A 108 23.91 -18.45 -19.77
C ARG A 108 23.91 -18.92 -21.22
N PHE A 109 23.95 -18.00 -22.19
CA PHE A 109 23.94 -18.36 -23.61
C PHE A 109 25.24 -19.05 -24.04
N LYS A 110 26.40 -18.64 -23.52
CA LYS A 110 27.69 -19.31 -23.77
C LYS A 110 27.71 -20.75 -23.24
N ASN A 111 27.18 -20.99 -22.04
CA ASN A 111 27.11 -22.33 -21.46
C ASN A 111 26.12 -23.28 -22.17
N ILE A 112 25.20 -22.75 -22.98
CA ILE A 112 24.25 -23.56 -23.78
C ILE A 112 24.83 -23.90 -25.17
N LEU A 113 25.81 -23.13 -25.64
CA LEU A 113 26.44 -23.27 -26.96
C LEU A 113 27.81 -23.98 -26.93
N SER A 114 28.35 -24.29 -25.74
CA SER A 114 29.55 -25.13 -25.53
C SER A 114 29.18 -26.57 -25.25
#